data_AF-A0A2I1GBC2-F1
#
_entry.id   AF-A0A2I1GBC2-F1
#
_cell.length_a   1.000
_cell.length_b   1.000
_cell.length_c   1.000
_cell.angle_alpha   90.00
_cell.angle_beta   90.00
_cell.angle_gamma   90.00
#
_symmetry.space_group_name_H-M   'P 1'
#
loop_
_entity.id
_entity.type
_entity.pdbx_description
1 polymer ?
#
loop_
_entity_poly.entity_id
_entity_poly.type
_entity_poly.pdbx_seq_one_letter_code
_entity_poly.pdbx_strand_id
1 'polypeptide(L)'
;MTEAATGLFKISFAESVMDAYTFLHDNQEWKTIKYGMQRFPNAFKPILDKYIKYDCKVFKLKIPFGVVRQWELPDKLDKNDDIDYIRRRAIRELNYDNSAKIFLKFKSRFWEKDSRPIVCDDQGNPDKDGPAILLGSYTWVKDAAKYSPYPQKENVKLCLENPKILHPEVDVGKEWLDGRGNSSIYWPNDPTTVGAFALF
;
A
#
# COMPACT_ATOMS: atom_id res chain seq x y z
N MET A 1 -7.84 -17.24 13.10
CA MET A 1 -8.33 -15.99 13.71
C MET A 1 -7.80 -14.87 12.84
N THR A 2 -8.64 -14.24 12.01
CA THR A 2 -8.20 -13.13 11.15
C THR A 2 -8.10 -11.88 12.02
N GLU A 3 -6.88 -11.43 12.28
CA GLU A 3 -6.63 -10.20 13.01
C GLU A 3 -6.93 -9.01 12.08
N ALA A 4 -8.02 -8.29 12.35
CA ALA A 4 -8.29 -7.03 11.67
C ALA A 4 -7.31 -5.96 12.16
N ALA A 5 -6.88 -5.06 11.26
CA ALA A 5 -5.98 -3.98 11.61
C ALA A 5 -6.54 -3.10 12.74
N THR A 6 -5.68 -2.64 13.67
CA THR A 6 -6.17 -1.92 14.85
C THR A 6 -6.81 -0.58 14.47
N GLY A 7 -8.12 -0.49 14.73
CA GLY A 7 -8.92 0.72 14.47
C GLY A 7 -9.85 0.64 13.26
N LEU A 8 -9.81 -0.44 12.46
CA LEU A 8 -10.65 -0.61 11.27
C LEU A 8 -12.15 -0.58 11.59
N PHE A 9 -12.58 -1.25 12.67
CA PHE A 9 -13.98 -1.29 13.12
C PHE A 9 -14.55 0.06 13.62
N LYS A 10 -13.71 1.11 13.72
CA LYS A 10 -14.17 2.45 14.12
C LYS A 10 -14.63 3.30 12.93
N ILE A 11 -14.45 2.82 11.70
CA ILE A 11 -14.66 3.62 10.49
C ILE A 11 -16.08 3.40 9.96
N SER A 12 -16.39 2.22 9.45
CA SER A 12 -17.70 1.92 8.86
C SER A 12 -18.04 0.44 8.94
N PHE A 13 -19.28 0.14 9.33
CA PHE A 13 -19.79 -1.23 9.36
C PHE A 13 -19.88 -1.80 7.95
N ALA A 14 -20.33 -1.01 6.97
CA ALA A 14 -20.45 -1.45 5.59
C ALA A 14 -19.08 -1.82 5.01
N GLU A 15 -18.04 -1.01 5.27
CA GLU A 15 -16.66 -1.32 4.88
C GLU A 15 -16.16 -2.60 5.53
N SER A 16 -16.45 -2.80 6.83
CA SER A 16 -16.07 -4.03 7.53
C SER A 16 -16.75 -5.26 6.91
N VAL A 17 -18.00 -5.13 6.46
CA VAL A 17 -18.73 -6.20 5.75
C VAL A 17 -18.15 -6.42 4.35
N MET A 18 -17.78 -5.37 3.60
CA MET A 18 -17.18 -5.49 2.28
C MET A 18 -15.78 -6.11 2.33
N ASP A 19 -14.98 -5.76 3.34
CA ASP A 19 -13.66 -6.31 3.61
C ASP A 19 -13.77 -7.81 3.98
N ALA A 20 -14.69 -8.14 4.88
CA ALA A 20 -15.05 -9.52 5.17
C ALA A 20 -15.53 -10.25 3.91
N TYR A 21 -16.38 -9.61 3.11
CA TYR A 21 -16.88 -10.10 1.82
C TYR A 21 -15.79 -10.16 0.72
N THR A 22 -14.61 -9.62 0.96
CA THR A 22 -13.49 -9.72 0.01
C THR A 22 -12.47 -10.79 0.45
N PHE A 23 -12.23 -10.93 1.75
CA PHE A 23 -11.15 -11.78 2.28
C PHE A 23 -11.58 -13.05 3.03
N LEU A 24 -12.84 -13.20 3.47
CA LEU A 24 -13.29 -14.28 4.37
C LEU A 24 -14.17 -15.36 3.72
N HIS A 25 -14.09 -15.56 2.40
CA HIS A 25 -14.82 -16.61 1.65
C HIS A 25 -13.91 -17.81 1.44
N ASP A 26 -14.50 -18.99 1.56
CA ASP A 26 -13.86 -20.21 1.16
C ASP A 26 -13.69 -20.29 -0.39
N ASN A 27 -12.71 -21.06 -0.84
CA ASN A 27 -12.45 -21.39 -2.25
C ASN A 27 -12.03 -20.25 -3.18
N GLN A 28 -11.41 -19.19 -2.65
CA GLN A 28 -10.91 -18.07 -3.47
C GLN A 28 -9.48 -18.33 -3.96
N GLU A 29 -9.26 -18.33 -5.28
CA GLU A 29 -7.93 -18.38 -5.88
C GLU A 29 -7.40 -16.95 -6.08
N TRP A 30 -6.31 -16.61 -5.38
CA TRP A 30 -5.66 -15.31 -5.52
C TRP A 30 -4.55 -15.37 -6.57
N LYS A 31 -4.54 -14.40 -7.50
CA LYS A 31 -3.53 -14.28 -8.56
C LYS A 31 -2.80 -12.97 -8.43
N THR A 32 -1.50 -13.01 -8.73
CA THR A 32 -0.61 -11.85 -8.78
C THR A 32 0.08 -11.81 -10.14
N ILE A 33 0.54 -10.63 -10.55
CA ILE A 33 1.29 -10.49 -11.80
C ILE A 33 2.75 -10.80 -11.55
N LYS A 34 3.24 -11.86 -12.20
CA LYS A 34 4.64 -12.27 -12.11
C LYS A 34 5.59 -11.12 -12.45
N TYR A 35 6.59 -10.91 -11.59
CA TYR A 35 7.57 -9.82 -11.64
C TYR A 35 6.97 -8.41 -11.40
N GLY A 36 5.83 -8.35 -10.73
CA GLY A 36 5.28 -7.13 -10.13
C GLY A 36 4.11 -6.50 -10.89
N MET A 37 3.23 -5.87 -10.12
CA MET A 37 1.97 -5.27 -10.58
C MET A 37 2.16 -4.08 -11.52
N GLN A 38 3.33 -3.43 -11.55
CA GLN A 38 3.65 -2.34 -12.48
C GLN A 38 3.62 -2.76 -13.96
N ARG A 39 3.70 -4.07 -14.24
CA ARG A 39 3.59 -4.58 -15.61
C ARG A 39 2.22 -4.33 -16.22
N PHE A 40 1.16 -4.31 -15.41
CA PHE A 40 -0.19 -4.04 -15.89
C PHE A 40 -0.32 -2.64 -16.50
N PRO A 41 -0.06 -1.53 -15.78
CA PRO A 41 -0.10 -0.20 -16.39
C PRO A 41 0.94 -0.05 -17.52
N ASN A 42 2.11 -0.66 -17.41
CA ASN A 42 3.13 -0.60 -18.46
C ASN A 42 2.71 -1.29 -19.76
N ALA A 43 1.84 -2.29 -19.72
CA ALA A 43 1.32 -2.96 -20.92
C ALA A 43 0.49 -2.00 -21.80
N PHE A 44 -0.12 -0.96 -21.22
CA PHE A 44 -0.84 0.07 -21.97
C PHE A 44 0.07 1.15 -22.56
N LYS A 45 1.33 1.22 -22.11
CA LYS A 45 2.27 2.27 -22.52
C LYS A 45 2.42 2.39 -24.03
N PRO A 46 2.60 1.30 -24.83
CA PRO A 46 2.73 1.43 -26.29
C PRO A 46 1.55 2.13 -26.98
N ILE A 47 0.35 2.09 -26.38
CA ILE A 47 -0.87 2.71 -26.92
C ILE A 47 -1.04 4.13 -26.38
N LEU A 48 -0.73 4.34 -25.10
CA LEU A 48 -1.06 5.57 -24.37
C LEU A 48 0.08 6.57 -24.24
N ASP A 49 1.34 6.20 -24.51
CA ASP A 49 2.52 7.04 -24.22
C ASP A 49 2.42 8.43 -24.83
N LYS A 50 1.94 8.53 -26.08
CA LYS A 50 1.74 9.82 -26.78
C LYS A 50 0.68 10.73 -26.14
N TYR A 51 -0.17 10.19 -25.27
CA TYR A 51 -1.23 10.92 -24.55
C TYR A 51 -0.87 11.21 -23.10
N ILE A 52 0.17 10.59 -22.54
CA ILE A 52 0.56 10.75 -21.14
C ILE A 52 1.67 11.79 -21.05
N LYS A 53 1.39 12.86 -20.30
CA LYS A 53 2.41 13.85 -19.94
C LYS A 53 2.83 13.66 -18.49
N TYR A 54 4.02 13.09 -18.30
CA TYR A 54 4.64 12.96 -16.98
C TYR A 54 5.09 14.33 -16.45
N ASP A 55 5.37 14.40 -15.15
CA ASP A 55 5.83 15.60 -14.44
C ASP A 55 4.92 16.82 -14.60
N CYS A 56 3.63 16.58 -14.85
CA CYS A 56 2.62 17.60 -15.07
C CYS A 56 1.59 17.58 -13.93
N LYS A 57 1.87 18.28 -12.83
CA LYS A 57 0.91 18.43 -11.73
C LYS A 57 -0.19 19.43 -12.12
N VAL A 58 -1.44 18.97 -12.14
CA VAL A 58 -2.61 19.82 -12.31
C VAL A 58 -2.96 20.47 -10.97
N PHE A 59 -3.07 21.80 -10.94
CA PHE A 59 -3.39 22.55 -9.72
C PHE A 59 -4.82 23.09 -9.69
N LYS A 60 -5.46 23.23 -10.86
CA LYS A 60 -6.79 23.82 -11.00
C LYS A 60 -7.54 23.21 -12.18
N LEU A 61 -8.81 22.90 -11.97
CA LEU A 61 -9.75 22.57 -13.03
C LEU A 61 -10.80 23.67 -13.16
N LYS A 62 -11.10 24.07 -14.40
CA LYS A 62 -12.22 24.98 -14.69
C LYS A 62 -13.54 24.23 -14.95
N ILE A 63 -13.50 22.90 -15.08
CA ILE A 63 -14.64 22.03 -15.42
C ILE A 63 -14.60 20.80 -14.50
N PRO A 64 -15.72 20.35 -13.92
CA PRO A 64 -15.71 19.32 -12.88
C PRO A 64 -15.34 17.92 -13.42
N PHE A 65 -14.30 17.31 -12.85
CA PHE A 65 -13.97 15.89 -12.96
C PHE A 65 -13.57 15.33 -11.58
N GLY A 66 -13.67 14.01 -11.38
CA GLY A 66 -13.93 13.37 -10.08
C GLY A 66 -12.76 12.96 -9.16
N VAL A 67 -11.52 13.43 -9.33
CA VAL A 67 -10.42 13.08 -8.39
C VAL A 67 -9.62 14.34 -8.03
N VAL A 68 -9.93 14.98 -6.88
CA VAL A 68 -9.59 16.40 -6.69
C VAL A 68 -9.17 16.79 -5.26
N ARG A 69 -8.82 15.84 -4.39
CA ARG A 69 -8.62 16.13 -2.94
C ARG A 69 -7.60 17.25 -2.65
N GLN A 70 -6.63 17.45 -3.54
CA GLN A 70 -5.60 18.49 -3.43
C GLN A 70 -5.75 19.68 -4.39
N TRP A 71 -6.71 19.67 -5.33
CA TRP A 71 -6.76 20.75 -6.34
C TRP A 71 -7.67 21.88 -5.91
N GLU A 72 -7.40 23.06 -6.46
CA GLU A 72 -8.36 24.15 -6.40
C GLU A 72 -9.60 23.76 -7.22
N LEU A 73 -10.72 23.58 -6.52
CA LEU A 73 -12.02 23.36 -7.12
C LEU A 73 -12.49 24.67 -7.78
N PRO A 74 -13.18 24.61 -8.94
CA PRO A 74 -13.83 25.78 -9.52
C PRO A 74 -14.88 26.36 -8.56
N ASP A 75 -15.34 27.59 -8.80
CA ASP A 75 -16.31 28.29 -7.94
C ASP A 75 -17.65 27.54 -7.80
N LYS A 76 -18.02 26.73 -8.80
CA LYS A 76 -19.12 25.75 -8.74
C LYS A 76 -18.74 24.45 -9.46
N LEU A 77 -19.02 23.32 -8.81
CA LEU A 77 -19.00 21.95 -9.33
C LEU A 77 -20.37 21.51 -9.86
N ASP A 78 -21.46 22.12 -9.39
CA ASP A 78 -22.81 21.90 -9.90
C ASP A 78 -23.60 23.22 -10.02
N LYS A 79 -24.63 23.22 -10.87
CA LYS A 79 -25.55 24.36 -11.01
C LYS A 79 -26.51 24.45 -9.83
N ASN A 80 -26.84 23.31 -9.20
CA ASN A 80 -27.65 23.22 -8.00
C ASN A 80 -26.76 23.38 -6.75
N ASP A 81 -27.10 24.34 -5.89
CA ASP A 81 -26.27 24.72 -4.75
C ASP A 81 -26.21 23.64 -3.65
N ASP A 82 -27.29 22.89 -3.43
CA ASP A 82 -27.31 21.79 -2.45
C ASP A 82 -26.41 20.64 -2.93
N ILE A 83 -26.48 20.32 -4.22
CA ILE A 83 -25.65 19.28 -4.85
C ILE A 83 -24.18 19.72 -4.87
N ASP A 84 -23.90 20.98 -5.17
CA ASP A 84 -22.55 21.55 -5.13
C ASP A 84 -21.93 21.40 -3.73
N TYR A 85 -22.69 21.76 -2.69
CA TYR A 85 -22.27 21.61 -1.31
C TYR A 85 -21.96 20.16 -0.96
N ILE A 86 -22.88 19.22 -1.25
CA ILE A 86 -22.69 17.80 -0.95
C ILE A 86 -21.46 17.24 -1.67
N ARG A 87 -21.23 17.62 -2.93
CA ARG A 87 -20.04 17.17 -3.69
C ARG A 87 -18.75 17.71 -3.10
N ARG A 88 -18.69 19.00 -2.76
CA ARG A 88 -17.51 19.60 -2.11
C ARG A 88 -17.22 18.96 -0.77
N ARG A 89 -18.27 18.72 0.01
CA ARG A 89 -18.19 18.04 1.29
C ARG A 89 -17.64 16.63 1.11
N ALA A 90 -18.15 15.85 0.18
CA ALA A 90 -17.65 14.51 -0.13
C ALA A 90 -16.17 14.52 -0.52
N ILE A 91 -15.74 15.43 -1.40
CA ILE A 91 -14.32 15.55 -1.81
C ILE A 91 -13.38 15.80 -0.62
N ARG A 92 -13.84 16.58 0.36
CA ARG A 92 -13.03 16.97 1.54
C ARG A 92 -13.08 15.94 2.66
N GLU A 93 -14.26 15.39 2.93
CA GLU A 93 -14.55 14.62 4.14
C GLU A 93 -14.49 13.11 3.93
N LEU A 94 -14.46 12.62 2.69
CA LEU A 94 -14.30 11.18 2.45
C LEU A 94 -13.01 10.70 3.12
N ASN A 95 -13.16 9.71 4.00
CA ASN A 95 -12.05 9.19 4.77
C ASN A 95 -11.15 8.32 3.90
N TYR A 96 -9.84 8.50 4.08
CA TYR A 96 -8.81 7.68 3.44
C TYR A 96 -7.98 7.05 4.54
N ASP A 97 -7.79 5.75 4.43
CA ASP A 97 -7.02 5.02 5.41
C ASP A 97 -5.50 5.11 5.13
N ASN A 98 -4.74 4.86 6.17
CA ASN A 98 -3.29 4.82 6.14
C ASN A 98 -2.82 3.40 5.82
N SER A 99 -1.75 3.27 5.04
CA SER A 99 -1.08 1.98 4.89
C SER A 99 0.42 2.16 4.77
N ALA A 100 1.17 1.20 5.28
CA ALA A 100 2.61 1.10 5.12
C ALA A 100 3.01 -0.29 4.61
N LYS A 101 3.99 -0.34 3.71
CA LYS A 101 4.67 -1.58 3.30
C LYS A 101 6.17 -1.44 3.50
N ILE A 102 6.79 -2.46 4.08
CA ILE A 102 8.23 -2.51 4.31
C ILE A 102 8.79 -3.80 3.72
N PHE A 103 9.76 -3.64 2.84
CA PHE A 103 10.45 -4.68 2.11
C PHE A 103 11.86 -4.84 2.65
N LEU A 104 12.24 -6.08 2.94
CA LEU A 104 13.54 -6.47 3.46
C LEU A 104 14.19 -7.44 2.48
N LYS A 105 15.46 -7.22 2.14
CA LYS A 105 16.20 -8.10 1.24
C LYS A 105 17.14 -9.01 2.04
N PHE A 106 17.12 -10.30 1.73
CA PHE A 106 17.94 -11.31 2.38
C PHE A 106 18.72 -12.14 1.37
N LYS A 107 19.78 -12.81 1.83
CA LYS A 107 20.60 -13.75 1.04
C LYS A 107 19.85 -15.03 0.69
N SER A 108 18.96 -15.46 1.57
CA SER A 108 18.18 -16.69 1.41
C SER A 108 16.75 -16.52 1.95
N ARG A 109 15.84 -17.40 1.48
CA ARG A 109 14.44 -17.48 1.91
C ARG A 109 14.29 -18.34 3.16
N PHE A 110 14.98 -18.00 4.24
CA PHE A 110 14.96 -18.81 5.47
C PHE A 110 13.55 -18.93 6.06
N TRP A 111 12.71 -17.90 5.89
CA TRP A 111 11.31 -17.86 6.32
C TRP A 111 10.39 -18.84 5.58
N GLU A 112 10.83 -19.48 4.48
CA GLU A 112 10.07 -20.53 3.79
C GLU A 112 10.41 -21.93 4.31
N LYS A 113 11.54 -22.08 5.02
CA LYS A 113 12.11 -23.38 5.41
C LYS A 113 11.87 -23.73 6.89
N ASP A 114 11.53 -22.73 7.70
CA ASP A 114 11.32 -22.91 9.14
C ASP A 114 9.88 -23.32 9.49
N SER A 115 9.73 -23.85 10.70
CA SER A 115 8.49 -24.17 11.42
C SER A 115 7.49 -23.02 11.53
N ARG A 116 7.92 -21.76 11.35
CA ARG A 116 7.08 -20.56 11.38
C ARG A 116 7.13 -19.83 10.03
N PRO A 117 6.53 -20.39 8.97
CA PRO A 117 6.65 -19.79 7.66
C PRO A 117 6.00 -18.40 7.62
N ILE A 118 6.74 -17.40 7.15
CA ILE A 118 6.17 -16.09 6.84
C ILE A 118 5.62 -16.17 5.42
N VAL A 119 4.29 -16.26 5.29
CA VAL A 119 3.61 -16.23 4.00
C VAL A 119 3.61 -14.80 3.48
N CYS A 120 4.46 -14.52 2.51
CA CYS A 120 4.51 -13.25 1.79
C CYS A 120 4.60 -13.53 0.30
N ASP A 121 3.79 -12.83 -0.51
CA ASP A 121 3.84 -12.92 -1.97
C ASP A 121 5.22 -12.46 -2.46
N ASP A 122 6.01 -13.39 -3.01
CA ASP A 122 7.34 -13.12 -3.56
C ASP A 122 7.30 -12.43 -4.95
N GLN A 123 6.10 -12.00 -5.39
CA GLN A 123 5.84 -11.41 -6.70
C GLN A 123 6.34 -12.28 -7.86
N GLY A 124 6.39 -13.59 -7.65
CA GLY A 124 6.70 -14.59 -8.66
C GLY A 124 8.16 -14.62 -9.07
N ASN A 125 9.10 -14.55 -8.12
CA ASN A 125 10.50 -14.91 -8.41
C ASN A 125 10.66 -16.44 -8.35
N PRO A 126 10.69 -17.16 -9.50
CA PRO A 126 10.66 -18.61 -9.53
C PRO A 126 11.96 -19.25 -9.02
N ASP A 127 13.05 -18.48 -8.92
CA ASP A 127 14.32 -18.97 -8.44
C ASP A 127 14.26 -19.07 -6.91
N LYS A 128 14.14 -20.31 -6.42
CA LYS A 128 14.13 -20.66 -5.00
C LYS A 128 15.51 -20.49 -4.35
N ASP A 129 16.56 -20.45 -5.16
CA ASP A 129 17.93 -20.34 -4.72
C ASP A 129 18.48 -18.92 -4.99
N GLY A 130 18.88 -18.25 -3.91
CA GLY A 130 19.52 -16.93 -3.97
C GLY A 130 18.77 -15.82 -3.23
N PRO A 131 19.22 -14.56 -3.40
CA PRO A 131 18.66 -13.43 -2.68
C PRO A 131 17.18 -13.18 -3.00
N ALA A 132 16.40 -12.93 -1.96
CA ALA A 132 14.96 -12.69 -2.07
C ALA A 132 14.51 -11.46 -1.27
N ILE A 133 13.34 -10.94 -1.63
CA ILE A 133 12.70 -9.82 -0.93
C ILE A 133 11.52 -10.37 -0.14
N LEU A 134 11.51 -10.08 1.16
CA LEU A 134 10.42 -10.34 2.07
C LEU A 134 9.61 -9.06 2.27
N LEU A 135 8.29 -9.15 2.18
CA LEU A 135 7.39 -8.12 2.71
C LEU A 135 7.35 -8.25 4.25
N GLY A 136 8.34 -7.67 4.92
CA GLY A 136 8.51 -7.83 6.38
C GLY A 136 7.42 -7.17 7.21
N SER A 137 6.72 -6.17 6.66
CA SER A 137 5.57 -5.56 7.31
C SER A 137 4.59 -5.02 6.28
N TYR A 138 3.30 -5.32 6.48
CA TYR A 138 2.20 -4.68 5.78
C TYR A 138 1.14 -4.30 6.82
N THR A 139 0.92 -3.01 7.02
CA THR A 139 0.04 -2.49 8.07
C THR A 139 -0.95 -1.48 7.52
N TRP A 140 -2.07 -1.33 8.23
CA TRP A 140 -3.15 -0.37 7.96
C TRP A 140 -3.44 0.51 9.19
N VAL A 141 -4.25 1.55 9.00
CA VAL A 141 -4.78 2.44 10.03
C VAL A 141 -3.70 2.94 11.01
N LYS A 142 -3.85 2.67 12.31
CA LYS A 142 -2.97 3.15 13.38
C LYS A 142 -1.63 2.44 13.39
N ASP A 143 -1.60 1.19 12.93
CA ASP A 143 -0.35 0.44 12.84
C ASP A 143 0.54 1.00 11.74
N ALA A 144 -0.04 1.45 10.63
CA ALA A 144 0.69 2.16 9.58
C ALA A 144 1.19 3.53 10.04
N ALA A 145 0.39 4.26 10.83
CA ALA A 145 0.74 5.61 11.30
C ALA A 145 2.01 5.64 12.17
N LYS A 146 2.38 4.53 12.82
CA LYS A 146 3.63 4.41 13.59
C LYS A 146 4.89 4.67 12.75
N TYR A 147 4.83 4.41 11.45
CA TYR A 147 5.95 4.59 10.52
C TYR A 147 6.04 6.01 9.94
N SER A 148 5.04 6.86 10.18
CA SER A 148 4.97 8.24 9.66
C SER A 148 6.15 9.13 10.07
N PRO A 149 6.62 9.12 11.34
CA PRO A 149 7.66 10.04 11.79
C PRO A 149 9.07 9.72 11.28
N TYR A 150 9.29 8.51 10.76
CA TYR A 150 10.62 7.99 10.50
C TYR A 150 10.95 8.00 8.99
N PRO A 151 12.21 8.28 8.61
CA PRO A 151 12.68 8.06 7.26
C PRO A 151 12.61 6.58 6.85
N GLN A 152 12.55 6.33 5.54
CA GLN A 152 12.51 4.99 4.95
C GLN A 152 13.55 4.02 5.52
N LYS A 153 14.80 4.48 5.67
CA LYS A 153 15.91 3.67 6.19
C LYS A 153 15.71 3.24 7.64
N GLU A 154 15.09 4.09 8.45
CA GLU A 154 14.82 3.81 9.85
C GLU A 154 13.62 2.88 10.00
N ASN A 155 12.56 3.06 9.19
CA ASN A 155 11.45 2.11 9.09
C ASN A 155 11.92 0.69 8.72
N VAL A 156 12.86 0.57 7.76
CA VAL A 156 13.48 -0.71 7.40
C VAL A 156 14.18 -1.36 8.60
N LYS A 157 14.96 -0.58 9.36
CA LYS A 157 15.65 -1.10 10.56
C LYS A 157 14.68 -1.53 11.66
N LEU A 158 13.64 -0.74 11.92
CA LEU A 158 12.59 -1.09 12.88
C LEU A 158 11.90 -2.40 12.48
N CYS A 159 11.60 -2.56 11.19
CA CYS A 159 11.00 -3.77 10.67
C CYS A 159 11.95 -4.99 10.76
N LEU A 160 13.27 -4.79 10.69
CA LEU A 160 14.26 -5.87 10.77
C LEU A 160 14.29 -6.56 12.14
N GLU A 161 13.85 -5.89 13.21
CA GLU A 161 13.77 -6.50 14.54
C GLU A 161 12.68 -7.58 14.62
N ASN A 162 11.60 -7.47 13.83
CA ASN A 162 10.52 -8.45 13.86
C ASN A 162 10.96 -9.85 13.38
N PRO A 163 11.63 -10.00 12.22
CA PRO A 163 12.18 -11.30 11.82
C PRO A 163 13.16 -11.90 12.83
N LYS A 164 13.93 -11.10 13.58
CA LYS A 164 14.83 -11.63 14.63
C LYS A 164 14.06 -12.30 15.77
N ILE A 165 12.91 -11.73 16.12
CA ILE A 165 12.01 -12.27 17.16
C ILE A 165 11.26 -13.50 16.63
N LEU A 166 10.82 -13.45 15.37
CA LEU A 166 10.07 -14.53 14.73
C LEU A 166 10.95 -15.72 14.35
N HIS A 167 12.24 -15.50 14.08
CA HIS A 167 13.20 -16.53 13.66
C HIS A 167 14.50 -16.47 14.48
N PRO A 168 14.46 -16.70 15.81
CA PRO A 168 15.64 -16.69 16.68
C PRO A 168 16.72 -17.72 16.31
N GLU A 169 16.36 -18.76 15.57
CA GLU A 169 17.26 -19.79 15.06
C GLU A 169 18.15 -19.32 13.90
N VAL A 170 17.79 -18.20 13.25
CA VAL A 170 18.54 -17.63 12.14
C VAL A 170 19.28 -16.37 12.59
N ASP A 171 20.55 -16.25 12.20
CA ASP A 171 21.27 -14.97 12.31
C ASP A 171 20.79 -14.00 11.21
N VAL A 172 19.62 -13.40 11.44
CA VAL A 172 18.96 -12.46 10.52
C VAL A 172 19.88 -11.30 10.14
N GLY A 173 20.77 -10.87 11.04
CA GLY A 173 21.74 -9.82 10.77
C GLY A 173 22.76 -10.20 9.69
N LYS A 174 23.20 -11.45 9.66
CA LYS A 174 24.09 -11.97 8.60
C LYS A 174 23.36 -12.28 7.30
N GLU A 175 22.10 -12.69 7.38
CA GLU A 175 21.27 -12.94 6.20
C GLU A 175 20.84 -11.65 5.50
N TRP A 176 20.68 -10.56 6.27
CA TRP A 176 20.21 -9.29 5.76
C TRP A 176 21.21 -8.66 4.79
N LEU A 177 20.71 -8.21 3.64
CA LEU A 177 21.47 -7.48 2.64
C LEU A 177 21.15 -6.00 2.74
N ASP A 178 21.91 -5.27 3.56
CA ASP A 178 21.79 -3.80 3.64
C ASP A 178 22.19 -3.17 2.30
N GLY A 179 21.27 -2.44 1.68
CA GLY A 179 21.44 -1.87 0.35
C GLY A 179 20.20 -1.98 -0.55
N ARG A 180 20.44 -2.03 -1.87
CA ARG A 180 19.38 -1.97 -2.89
C ARG A 180 18.42 -3.16 -2.76
N GLY A 181 17.14 -2.85 -2.58
CA GLY A 181 16.04 -3.81 -2.46
C GLY A 181 15.32 -3.74 -1.12
N ASN A 182 15.91 -3.10 -0.10
CA ASN A 182 15.16 -2.70 1.08
C ASN A 182 14.41 -1.40 0.78
N SER A 183 13.15 -1.32 1.19
CA SER A 183 12.31 -0.16 0.94
C SER A 183 11.20 -0.07 1.98
N SER A 184 10.80 1.13 2.35
CA SER A 184 9.57 1.41 3.09
C SER A 184 8.76 2.44 2.32
N ILE A 185 7.45 2.22 2.26
CA ILE A 185 6.47 3.15 1.68
C ILE A 185 5.39 3.35 2.73
N TYR A 186 5.14 4.59 3.09
CA TYR A 186 3.98 5.01 3.87
C TYR A 186 3.15 5.94 2.98
N TRP A 187 2.00 5.45 2.50
CA TRP A 187 1.21 6.10 1.46
C TRP A 187 0.75 7.53 1.80
N PRO A 188 0.43 7.88 3.05
CA PRO A 188 0.10 9.26 3.41
C PRO A 188 1.24 10.26 3.24
N ASN A 189 2.50 9.81 3.24
CA ASN A 189 3.65 10.69 2.96
C ASN A 189 3.90 10.88 1.45
N ASP A 190 3.24 10.10 0.57
CA ASP A 190 3.35 10.31 -0.86
C ASP A 190 2.48 11.52 -1.27
N PRO A 191 3.07 12.61 -1.79
CA PRO A 191 2.34 13.83 -2.11
C PRO A 191 1.32 13.66 -3.24
N THR A 192 1.39 12.56 -4.00
CA THR A 192 0.47 12.24 -5.11
C THR A 192 -0.77 11.46 -4.67
N THR A 193 -0.71 10.75 -3.53
CA THR A 193 -1.84 9.96 -3.02
C THR A 193 -2.41 10.49 -1.71
N VAL A 194 -1.55 10.91 -0.77
CA VAL A 194 -1.90 11.47 0.56
C VAL A 194 -2.95 10.63 1.29
N GLY A 195 -2.72 9.32 1.27
CA GLY A 195 -3.61 8.27 1.73
C GLY A 195 -3.34 7.00 0.94
N ALA A 196 -3.74 5.86 1.48
CA ALA A 196 -3.62 4.58 0.78
C ALA A 196 -4.82 4.36 -0.14
N PHE A 197 -6.03 4.38 0.43
CA PHE A 197 -7.29 4.16 -0.28
C PHE A 197 -8.45 4.71 0.54
N ALA A 198 -9.60 4.92 -0.10
CA ALA A 198 -10.80 5.35 0.58
C ALA A 198 -11.34 4.22 1.46
N LEU A 199 -11.82 4.56 2.65
CA LEU A 199 -12.50 3.64 3.57
C LEU A 199 -13.44 4.49 4.42
N PHE A 200 -14.76 4.40 4.20
CA PHE A 200 -15.74 5.43 4.59
C PHE A 200 -17.08 4.92 5.12
#